data_AF-A0A955A100-F1
#
_entry.id   AF-A0A955A100-F1
#
_cell.length_a   1.000
_cell.length_b   1.000
_cell.length_c   1.000
_cell.angle_alpha   90.00
_cell.angle_beta   90.00
_cell.angle_gamma   90.00
#
_symmetry.space_group_name_H-M   'P 1'
#
loop_
_entity.id
_entity.type
_entity.pdbx_description
1 polymer ?
#
loop_
_entity_poly.entity_id
_entity_poly.type
_entity_poly.pdbx_seq_one_letter_code
_entity_poly.pdbx_strand_id
1 'polypeptide(L)'
;ILIEQRVANDAKSPLVAYLLLIFLWGLGVHRMYLGRWISGIVMAALWGLGWLTTPILIGWPMLGLVCLWVIIDLFLIPGMIQDDKDEIRYRLGSELR
;
A
#
# COMPACT_ATOMS: atom_id res chain seq x y z
N ILE A 1 12.62 10.14 -25.00
CA ILE A 1 13.60 9.36 -24.20
C ILE A 1 13.79 9.93 -22.78
N LEU A 2 14.00 11.24 -22.61
CA LEU A 2 14.18 11.87 -21.28
C LEU A 2 12.95 11.80 -20.36
N ILE A 3 11.74 11.88 -20.92
CA ILE A 3 10.49 11.80 -20.14
C ILE A 3 10.33 10.40 -19.52
N GLU A 4 10.58 9.34 -20.29
CA GLU A 4 10.47 7.98 -19.77
C GLU A 4 11.54 7.66 -18.72
N GLN A 5 12.74 8.24 -18.85
CA GLN A 5 13.77 8.12 -17.81
C GLN A 5 13.36 8.82 -16.50
N ARG A 6 12.76 10.02 -16.57
CA ARG A 6 12.22 10.68 -15.36
C ARG A 6 11.05 9.90 -14.76
N VAL A 7 10.11 9.44 -15.57
CA VAL A 7 8.99 8.60 -15.09
C VAL A 7 9.51 7.32 -14.44
N ALA A 8 10.50 6.64 -15.04
CA ALA A 8 11.08 5.43 -14.46
C ALA A 8 11.85 5.69 -13.16
N ASN A 9 12.44 6.88 -13.02
CA ASN A 9 13.19 7.28 -11.84
C ASN A 9 12.30 7.79 -10.69
N ASP A 10 11.18 8.46 -11.01
CA ASP A 10 10.23 9.00 -10.03
C ASP A 10 9.09 8.02 -9.70
N ALA A 11 8.85 6.99 -10.53
CA ALA A 11 7.84 5.99 -10.25
C ALA A 11 8.19 5.16 -9.01
N LYS A 12 7.23 5.03 -8.09
CA LYS A 12 7.40 4.18 -6.92
C LYS A 12 7.62 2.73 -7.33
N SER A 13 8.57 2.07 -6.66
CA SER A 13 8.97 0.72 -7.01
C SER A 13 7.91 -0.30 -6.59
N PRO A 14 7.34 -1.08 -7.53
CA PRO A 14 6.42 -2.17 -7.22
C PRO A 14 7.03 -3.18 -6.27
N LEU A 15 8.32 -3.46 -6.47
CA LEU A 15 9.08 -4.43 -5.70
C LEU A 15 9.13 -4.02 -4.23
N VAL A 16 9.31 -2.73 -3.95
CA VAL A 16 9.32 -2.20 -2.58
C VAL A 16 7.94 -2.35 -1.93
N ALA A 17 6.85 -2.10 -2.66
CA ALA A 17 5.50 -2.30 -2.14
C ALA A 17 5.21 -3.76 -1.77
N TYR A 18 5.62 -4.71 -2.62
CA TYR A 18 5.48 -6.15 -2.32
C TYR A 18 6.42 -6.61 -1.18
N LEU A 19 7.64 -6.09 -1.11
CA LEU A 19 8.54 -6.36 0.01
C LEU A 19 7.95 -5.88 1.34
N LEU A 20 7.42 -4.65 1.37
CA LEU A 20 6.72 -4.11 2.54
C LEU A 20 5.49 -4.93 2.91
N LEU A 21 4.74 -5.44 1.93
CA LEU A 21 3.60 -6.33 2.18
C LEU A 21 4.03 -7.63 2.87
N ILE A 22 5.14 -8.25 2.44
CA ILE A 22 5.61 -9.53 3.00
C ILE A 22 6.26 -9.34 4.37
N PHE A 23 7.08 -8.28 4.54
CA PHE A 23 7.80 -8.02 5.79
C PHE A 23 6.91 -7.38 6.88
N LEU A 24 6.00 -6.49 6.48
CA LEU A 24 5.16 -5.67 7.36
C LEU A 24 3.66 -6.00 7.22
N TRP A 25 3.37 -7.23 6.80
CA TRP A 25 2.06 -7.88 6.62
C TRP A 25 0.84 -7.15 7.22
N GLY A 26 0.71 -7.12 8.54
CA GLY A 26 -0.44 -6.51 9.22
C GLY A 26 -0.30 -5.03 9.58
N LEU A 27 0.90 -4.45 9.45
CA LEU A 27 1.18 -3.07 9.86
C LEU A 27 0.72 -2.02 8.85
N GLY A 28 0.29 -2.41 7.64
CA GLY A 28 -0.29 -1.49 6.66
C GLY A 28 0.69 -0.49 6.02
N VAL A 29 2.01 -0.68 6.21
CA VAL A 29 3.03 0.25 5.72
C VAL A 29 3.18 0.25 4.20
N HIS A 30 2.86 -0.86 3.52
CA HIS A 30 2.81 -0.92 2.06
C HIS A 30 1.77 0.06 1.48
N ARG A 31 0.63 0.26 2.15
CA ARG A 31 -0.39 1.26 1.77
C ARG A 31 0.08 2.69 2.02
N MET A 32 0.79 2.93 3.12
CA MET A 32 1.37 4.26 3.42
C MET A 32 2.42 4.66 2.37
N TYR A 33 3.24 3.70 1.92
CA TYR A 33 4.21 3.91 0.84
C TYR A 33 3.53 4.26 -0.49
N LEU A 34 2.42 3.60 -0.81
CA LEU A 34 1.60 3.89 -1.98
C LEU A 34 0.72 5.15 -1.84
N GLY A 35 0.97 6.01 -0.84
CA GLY A 35 0.25 7.29 -0.67
C GLY A 35 -1.10 7.18 0.05
N ARG A 36 -1.52 5.98 0.46
CA ARG A 36 -2.83 5.70 1.07
C ARG A 36 -2.75 5.63 2.59
N TRP A 37 -2.25 6.72 3.18
CA TRP A 37 -1.91 6.82 4.61
C TRP A 37 -3.04 6.48 5.56
N ILE A 38 -4.24 7.02 5.34
CA ILE A 38 -5.42 6.78 6.21
C ILE A 38 -5.69 5.28 6.32
N SER A 39 -5.74 4.60 5.19
CA SER A 39 -6.06 3.18 5.17
C SER A 39 -4.95 2.29 5.73
N GLY A 40 -3.69 2.71 5.61
CA GLY A 40 -2.56 2.04 6.26
C GLY A 40 -2.62 2.15 7.78
N ILE A 41 -2.94 3.34 8.30
CA ILE A 41 -3.10 3.57 9.76
C ILE A 41 -4.29 2.77 10.30
N VAL A 42 -5.43 2.75 9.60
CA VAL A 42 -6.59 1.94 9.99
C VAL A 42 -6.22 0.46 10.09
N MET A 43 -5.47 -0.05 9.11
CA MET A 43 -5.01 -1.43 9.11
C MET A 43 -4.04 -1.71 10.27
N ALA A 44 -3.09 -0.82 10.54
CA ALA A 44 -2.17 -0.93 11.68
C ALA A 44 -2.93 -0.92 13.02
N ALA A 45 -3.93 -0.04 13.16
CA ALA A 45 -4.78 0.04 14.34
C ALA A 45 -5.61 -1.23 14.52
N LEU A 46 -6.21 -1.76 13.46
CA LEU A 46 -6.96 -3.02 13.51
C LEU A 46 -6.08 -4.21 13.84
N TRP A 47 -4.86 -4.25 13.32
CA TRP A 47 -3.88 -5.29 13.65
C TRP A 47 -3.43 -5.20 15.11
N GLY A 48 -3.10 -4.01 15.59
CA GLY A 48 -2.72 -3.77 16.98
C GLY A 48 -3.85 -4.03 17.98
N LEU A 49 -5.06 -3.53 17.71
CA LEU A 49 -6.26 -3.78 18.52
C LEU A 49 -6.70 -5.24 18.45
N GLY A 50 -6.59 -5.86 17.28
CA GLY A 50 -6.82 -7.29 17.10
C GLY A 50 -5.92 -8.08 18.03
N TRP A 51 -4.62 -7.81 18.04
CA TRP A 51 -3.66 -8.49 18.90
C TRP A 51 -3.89 -8.24 20.39
N LEU A 52 -4.27 -7.02 20.76
CA LEU A 52 -4.60 -6.65 22.15
C LEU A 52 -5.86 -7.36 22.66
N THR A 53 -6.83 -7.62 21.78
CA THR A 53 -8.12 -8.26 22.12
C THR A 53 -8.12 -9.78 21.89
N THR A 54 -7.09 -10.34 21.24
CA THR A 54 -6.89 -11.79 21.06
C THR A 54 -6.97 -12.58 22.38
N PRO A 55 -6.38 -12.14 23.51
CA PRO A 55 -6.46 -12.87 24.78
C PRO A 55 -7.88 -13.06 25.31
N ILE A 56 -8.81 -12.19 24.92
CA ILE A 56 -10.23 -12.21 25.32
C ILE A 56 -11.06 -13.06 24.34
N LEU A 57 -10.41 -13.76 23.40
CA LEU A 57 -11.03 -14.54 22.30
C LEU A 57 -11.79 -13.69 21.25
N ILE A 58 -11.94 -12.38 21.47
CA ILE A 58 -12.65 -11.45 20.57
C ILE A 58 -11.76 -10.99 19.40
N GLY A 59 -10.43 -10.98 19.57
CA GLY A 59 -9.50 -10.51 18.53
C GLY A 59 -9.36 -11.42 17.31
N TRP A 60 -9.70 -12.70 17.42
CA TRP A 60 -9.59 -13.69 16.32
C TRP A 60 -10.28 -13.26 15.01
N PRO A 61 -11.56 -12.84 15.02
CA PRO A 61 -12.22 -12.35 13.80
C PRO A 61 -11.58 -11.07 13.24
N MET A 62 -11.05 -10.16 14.08
CA MET A 62 -10.35 -8.97 13.60
C MET A 62 -9.05 -9.33 12.88
N LEU A 63 -8.27 -10.29 13.41
CA LEU A 63 -7.08 -10.79 12.72
C LEU A 63 -7.43 -11.48 11.40
N GLY A 64 -8.48 -12.30 11.38
CA GLY A 64 -8.96 -12.94 10.16
C GLY A 64 -9.36 -11.93 9.09
N LEU A 65 -10.00 -10.82 9.49
CA LEU A 65 -10.34 -9.72 8.59
C LEU A 65 -9.10 -9.00 8.05
N VAL A 66 -8.09 -8.73 8.89
CA VAL A 66 -6.82 -8.15 8.43
C VAL A 66 -6.08 -9.10 7.48
N CYS A 67 -6.06 -10.41 7.75
CA CYS A 67 -5.51 -11.41 6.82
C CYS A 67 -6.19 -11.37 5.46
N LEU A 68 -7.53 -11.37 5.44
CA LEU A 68 -8.29 -11.29 4.19
C LEU A 68 -8.03 -9.97 3.47
N TRP A 69 -7.92 -8.87 4.22
CA TRP A 69 -7.59 -7.56 3.67
C TRP A 69 -6.21 -7.56 3.02
N VAL A 70 -5.18 -8.14 3.64
CA VAL A 70 -3.84 -8.29 3.03
C VAL A 70 -3.90 -9.01 1.68
N ILE A 71 -4.73 -10.05 1.57
CA ILE A 71 -4.94 -10.78 0.31
C ILE A 71 -5.57 -9.87 -0.74
N ILE A 72 -6.60 -9.10 -0.37
CA ILE A 72 -7.23 -8.11 -1.27
C ILE A 72 -6.22 -7.04 -1.70
N ASP A 73 -5.33 -6.63 -0.80
CA ASP A 73 -4.27 -5.66 -1.10
C ASP A 73 -3.29 -6.18 -2.15
N LEU A 74 -3.00 -7.47 -2.18
CA LEU A 74 -2.15 -8.08 -3.21
C LEU A 74 -2.69 -7.80 -4.63
N PHE A 75 -4.01 -7.77 -4.78
CA PHE A 75 -4.70 -7.46 -6.04
C PHE A 75 -4.87 -5.95 -6.28
N LEU A 76 -4.90 -5.13 -5.23
CA LEU A 76 -5.00 -3.67 -5.35
C LEU A 76 -3.66 -3.01 -5.70
N ILE A 77 -2.51 -3.58 -5.30
CA ILE A 77 -1.17 -3.01 -5.56
C ILE A 77 -0.93 -2.70 -7.05
N PRO A 78 -1.22 -3.61 -8.00
CA PRO A 78 -1.07 -3.32 -9.43
C PRO A 78 -1.91 -2.12 -9.91
N GLY A 79 -3.09 -1.91 -9.33
CA GLY A 79 -3.96 -0.77 -9.65
C GLY A 79 -3.37 0.55 -9.14
N MET A 80 -2.98 0.58 -7.86
CA MET A 80 -2.36 1.76 -7.24
C MET A 80 -1.10 2.24 -7.97
N ILE A 81 -0.30 1.30 -8.46
CA ILE A 81 0.95 1.62 -9.18
C ILE A 81 0.66 2.21 -10.56
N GLN A 82 -0.44 1.80 -11.21
CA GLN A 82 -0.83 2.36 -12.49
C GLN A 82 -1.30 3.81 -12.32
N ASP A 83 -2.12 4.06 -11.30
CA ASP A 83 -2.59 5.41 -10.97
C ASP A 83 -1.42 6.38 -10.67
N ASP A 84 -0.45 5.96 -9.84
CA ASP A 84 0.74 6.76 -9.53
C ASP A 84 1.59 7.07 -10.78
N LYS A 85 1.70 6.11 -11.72
CA LYS A 85 2.46 6.31 -12.98
C LYS A 85 1.77 7.28 -13.92
N ASP A 86 0.45 7.23 -14.00
CA ASP A 86 -0.33 8.12 -14.86
C ASP A 86 -0.35 9.55 -14.32
N GLU A 87 -0.37 9.74 -13.01
CA GLU A 87 -0.21 11.07 -12.40
C GLU A 87 1.16 11.68 -12.71
N ILE A 88 2.25 10.92 -12.58
CA ILE A 88 3.61 11.40 -12.90
C ILE A 88 3.71 11.79 -14.38
N ARG A 89 3.10 10.99 -15.28
CA ARG A 89 3.03 11.31 -16.72
C ARG A 89 2.27 12.61 -16.97
N TYR A 90 1.14 12.81 -16.29
CA TYR A 90 0.33 14.03 -16.43
C TYR A 90 1.10 15.27 -15.96
N ARG A 91 1.74 15.20 -14.78
CA ARG A 91 2.54 16.32 -14.23
C ARG A 91 3.69 16.71 -15.17
N LEU A 92 4.47 15.74 -15.64
CA LEU A 92 5.55 15.99 -16.59
C LEU A 92 5.05 16.55 -17.93
N GLY A 93 3.90 16.08 -18.41
CA GLY A 93 3.25 16.62 -19.61
C GLY A 93 2.80 18.07 -19.44
N SER A 94 2.39 18.47 -18.24
CA SER A 94 2.00 19.85 -17.91
C SER A 94 3.18 20.81 -17.73
N GLU A 95 4.33 20.33 -17.23
CA GLU A 95 5.55 21.14 -17.07
C GLU A 95 6.25 21.44 -18.40
N LEU A 96 6.11 20.56 -19.40
CA LEU A 96 6.74 20.69 -20.71
C LEU A 96 5.94 21.54 -21.71
N ARG A 97 4.74 21.99 -21.34
CA ARG A 97 3.83 22.76 -22.19
C ARG A 97 3.81 24.23 -21.79
#